data_AF-A0A261FHU1-F1
#
_entry.id   AF-A0A261FHU1-F1
#
_cell.length_a   1.000
_cell.length_b   1.000
_cell.length_c   1.000
_cell.angle_alpha   90.00
_cell.angle_beta   90.00
_cell.angle_gamma   90.00
#
_symmetry.space_group_name_H-M   'P 1'
#
loop_
_entity.id
_entity.type
_entity.pdbx_description
1 polymer ?
#
loop_
_entity_poly.entity_id
_entity_poly.type
_entity_poly.pdbx_seq_one_letter_code
_entity_poly.pdbx_strand_id
1 'polypeptide(L)'
;MSERIQRGSADDERPISVSAKLGRLQFHRSGKFRVLQLADIQDGPKVSSDTIRLIEAACDAARPDLVVFTGDQIAGYDSAYAKTFRKRAWDYPKEGATNAAELDHTRELVRGCIRQFLQPLIDRGIPFAVTYGNHDFQCGLDNAELDAIYREFPGCVNPVMAAPEQIGAIAAQPADANGLLKDQTAYACEPGTFALPVADEERKRNVMGLVLLDSGDYAQSGGYGAPSQRALDFLDAVPSAIEAKSLIFQHIPIPQFYDLLTPVPPTTAYAIQGYRSFDGSCYVLDEGKTLPGGYLGEGVSCPDVDCGEFHIMKETDGYFGLFAGHDHRNGFVGTTEGIMLGATPTCGFGAYGPVPSKRAARLFEFDIRHPYEPRTQLLEFGDIVGKPSSRKVYTFAMSHVPTNPGDAWNLMRKPGTLATLAAAFAAAVASLGFTGKRK
;
A
#
# COMPACT_ATOMS: atom_id res chain seq x y z
N MET A 1 -37.44 10.43 -30.87
CA MET A 1 -36.53 9.45 -31.49
C MET A 1 -35.35 9.27 -30.55
N SER A 2 -35.12 8.05 -30.10
CA SER A 2 -34.09 7.71 -29.11
C SER A 2 -32.72 7.72 -29.79
N GLU A 3 -31.86 8.66 -29.40
CA GLU A 3 -30.44 8.60 -29.74
C GLU A 3 -29.79 7.50 -28.90
N ARG A 4 -29.55 6.36 -29.55
CA ARG A 4 -28.65 5.33 -29.06
C ARG A 4 -27.26 5.94 -28.90
N ILE A 5 -26.77 5.95 -27.67
CA ILE A 5 -25.36 6.16 -27.34
C ILE A 5 -24.54 5.16 -28.16
N GLN A 6 -23.78 5.66 -29.13
CA GLN A 6 -22.79 4.88 -29.86
C GLN A 6 -21.73 4.41 -28.86
N ARG A 7 -21.48 3.10 -28.83
CA ARG A 7 -20.27 2.53 -28.21
C ARG A 7 -19.07 3.13 -28.93
N GLY A 8 -18.16 3.75 -28.18
CA GLY A 8 -16.93 4.35 -28.72
C GLY A 8 -16.13 3.35 -29.54
N SER A 9 -15.58 3.83 -30.67
CA SER A 9 -14.61 3.13 -31.50
C SER A 9 -13.31 2.91 -30.72
N ALA A 10 -12.49 1.96 -31.19
CA ALA A 10 -11.19 1.58 -30.62
C ALA A 10 -10.09 2.68 -30.69
N ASP A 11 -10.46 3.94 -30.92
CA ASP A 11 -9.59 5.11 -31.10
C ASP A 11 -9.91 6.25 -30.12
N ASP A 12 -10.63 5.97 -29.03
CA ASP A 12 -10.84 6.98 -27.99
C ASP A 12 -9.58 7.12 -27.11
N GLU A 13 -8.56 7.83 -27.61
CA GLU A 13 -7.30 8.17 -26.90
C GLU A 13 -7.50 8.99 -25.61
N ARG A 14 -8.75 9.25 -25.19
CA ARG A 14 -9.03 10.02 -23.98
C ARG A 14 -8.74 9.18 -22.72
N PRO A 15 -8.10 9.77 -21.69
CA PRO A 15 -7.86 9.11 -20.40
C PRO A 15 -9.09 8.39 -19.84
N ILE A 16 -8.95 7.25 -19.16
CA ILE A 16 -10.12 6.61 -18.53
C ILE A 16 -10.54 7.34 -17.25
N SER A 17 -9.58 7.97 -16.56
CA SER A 17 -9.78 8.77 -15.35
C SER A 17 -10.55 10.05 -15.69
N VAL A 18 -11.65 10.29 -14.99
CA VAL A 18 -12.41 11.53 -15.14
C VAL A 18 -11.61 12.70 -14.59
N SER A 19 -10.92 12.51 -13.47
CA SER A 19 -10.02 13.51 -12.88
C SER A 19 -8.91 13.95 -13.86
N ALA A 20 -8.29 13.02 -14.60
CA ALA A 20 -7.33 13.36 -15.65
C ALA A 20 -7.95 14.22 -16.76
N LYS A 21 -9.18 13.92 -17.22
CA LYS A 21 -9.89 14.77 -18.20
C LYS A 21 -10.17 16.18 -17.66
N LEU A 22 -10.39 16.30 -16.36
CA LEU A 22 -10.67 17.55 -15.68
C LEU A 22 -9.41 18.33 -15.26
N GLY A 23 -8.24 17.68 -15.31
CA GLY A 23 -6.97 18.22 -14.85
C GLY A 23 -6.82 18.31 -13.33
N ARG A 24 -7.68 17.64 -12.56
CA ARG A 24 -7.73 17.70 -11.08
C ARG A 24 -8.56 16.57 -10.48
N LEU A 25 -8.34 16.27 -9.20
CA LEU A 25 -9.18 15.37 -8.40
C LEU A 25 -10.50 16.06 -8.05
N GLN A 26 -11.59 15.49 -8.53
CA GLN A 26 -12.91 16.08 -8.39
C GLN A 26 -13.99 15.02 -8.41
N PHE A 27 -15.02 15.16 -7.58
CA PHE A 27 -16.23 14.39 -7.74
C PHE A 27 -16.84 14.62 -9.13
N HIS A 28 -17.28 13.52 -9.75
CA HIS A 28 -17.94 13.53 -11.05
C HIS A 28 -19.31 14.20 -10.93
N ARG A 29 -19.91 14.57 -12.05
CA ARG A 29 -21.32 15.03 -12.07
C ARG A 29 -22.32 13.98 -11.58
N SER A 30 -21.93 12.70 -11.54
CA SER A 30 -22.71 11.62 -10.93
C SER A 30 -22.62 11.58 -9.40
N GLY A 31 -21.79 12.44 -8.80
CA GLY A 31 -21.47 12.44 -7.36
C GLY A 31 -20.49 11.35 -6.94
N LYS A 32 -19.79 10.71 -7.89
CA LYS A 32 -18.83 9.63 -7.61
C LYS A 32 -17.38 10.10 -7.72
N PHE A 33 -16.50 9.46 -6.95
CA PHE A 33 -15.05 9.56 -7.06
C PHE A 33 -14.45 8.20 -6.70
N ARG A 34 -13.41 7.76 -7.39
CA ARG A 34 -12.86 6.40 -7.20
C ARG A 34 -11.36 6.40 -6.98
N VAL A 35 -10.91 5.69 -5.94
CA VAL A 35 -9.50 5.44 -5.68
C VAL A 35 -9.24 3.94 -5.79
N LEU A 36 -8.13 3.56 -6.40
CA LEU A 36 -7.65 2.18 -6.40
C LEU A 36 -6.33 2.12 -5.63
N GLN A 37 -6.30 1.35 -4.55
CA GLN A 37 -5.08 1.10 -3.77
C GLN A 37 -4.38 -0.17 -4.27
N LEU A 38 -3.08 -0.05 -4.51
CA LEU A 38 -2.16 -1.15 -4.81
C LEU A 38 -1.09 -1.19 -3.70
N ALA A 39 -1.11 -2.26 -2.91
CA ALA A 39 -0.18 -2.47 -1.80
C ALA A 39 0.81 -3.60 -2.17
N ASP A 40 2.07 -3.45 -1.78
CA ASP A 40 3.06 -4.53 -1.80
C ASP A 40 3.17 -5.22 -3.16
N ILE A 41 3.48 -4.46 -4.22
CA ILE A 41 3.88 -5.09 -5.50
C ILE A 41 5.10 -5.96 -5.25
N GLN A 42 6.07 -5.41 -4.54
CA GLN A 42 7.27 -6.06 -4.02
C GLN A 42 7.85 -7.10 -4.99
N ASP A 43 7.98 -6.69 -6.25
CA ASP A 43 8.64 -7.45 -7.31
C ASP A 43 10.07 -6.90 -7.50
N GLY A 44 11.00 -7.76 -7.91
CA GLY A 44 12.34 -7.36 -8.34
C GLY A 44 12.32 -6.71 -9.74
N PRO A 45 13.50 -6.43 -10.34
CA PRO A 45 13.59 -5.76 -11.65
C PRO A 45 12.78 -6.41 -12.79
N LYS A 46 12.46 -7.71 -12.66
CA LYS A 46 11.55 -8.42 -13.55
C LYS A 46 10.20 -8.59 -12.87
N VAL A 47 9.28 -7.66 -13.12
CA VAL A 47 7.92 -7.69 -12.57
C VAL A 47 7.18 -8.92 -13.10
N SER A 48 6.42 -9.58 -12.22
CA SER A 48 5.63 -10.75 -12.58
C SER A 48 4.54 -10.36 -13.59
N SER A 49 4.34 -11.20 -14.61
CA SER A 49 3.26 -10.99 -15.58
C SER A 49 1.88 -11.10 -14.93
N ASP A 50 1.73 -11.88 -13.86
CA ASP A 50 0.46 -11.94 -13.11
C ASP A 50 0.23 -10.64 -12.31
N THR A 51 1.27 -10.00 -11.78
CA THR A 51 1.17 -8.65 -11.16
C THR A 51 0.64 -7.65 -12.20
N ILE A 52 1.26 -7.60 -13.39
CA ILE A 52 0.85 -6.68 -14.46
C ILE A 52 -0.61 -6.93 -14.87
N ARG A 53 -0.99 -8.20 -15.08
CA ARG A 53 -2.39 -8.57 -15.44
C ARG A 53 -3.39 -8.17 -14.36
N LEU A 54 -3.02 -8.26 -13.07
CA LEU A 54 -3.87 -7.81 -11.98
C LEU A 54 -4.09 -6.30 -12.05
N ILE A 55 -3.01 -5.53 -12.22
CA ILE A 55 -3.07 -4.06 -12.30
C ILE A 55 -3.92 -3.63 -13.50
N GLU A 56 -3.71 -4.24 -14.67
CA GLU A 56 -4.52 -3.98 -15.88
C GLU A 56 -6.02 -4.22 -15.64
N ALA A 57 -6.36 -5.42 -15.17
CA ALA A 57 -7.76 -5.80 -14.95
C ALA A 57 -8.41 -4.97 -13.84
N ALA A 58 -7.68 -4.64 -12.77
CA ALA A 58 -8.18 -3.78 -11.70
C ALA A 58 -8.42 -2.36 -12.20
N CYS A 59 -7.53 -1.79 -13.02
CA CYS A 59 -7.73 -0.49 -13.65
C CYS A 59 -8.96 -0.48 -14.57
N ASP A 60 -9.14 -1.53 -15.38
CA ASP A 60 -10.28 -1.65 -16.30
C ASP A 60 -11.61 -1.83 -15.56
N ALA A 61 -11.63 -2.63 -14.49
CA ALA A 61 -12.81 -2.86 -13.68
C ALA A 61 -13.20 -1.63 -12.85
N ALA A 62 -12.22 -0.97 -12.22
CA ALA A 62 -12.46 0.16 -11.32
C ALA A 62 -12.68 1.48 -12.04
N ARG A 63 -11.98 1.70 -13.17
CA ARG A 63 -11.86 3.00 -13.84
C ARG A 63 -11.60 4.13 -12.84
N PRO A 64 -10.49 4.07 -12.08
CA PRO A 64 -10.25 4.97 -10.96
C PRO A 64 -9.94 6.40 -11.42
N ASP A 65 -10.23 7.35 -10.54
CA ASP A 65 -9.76 8.72 -10.66
C ASP A 65 -8.27 8.85 -10.33
N LEU A 66 -7.83 8.08 -9.33
CA LEU A 66 -6.46 8.04 -8.83
C LEU A 66 -6.09 6.60 -8.41
N VAL A 67 -4.87 6.18 -8.72
CA VAL A 67 -4.25 4.98 -8.11
C VAL A 67 -3.31 5.42 -6.99
N VAL A 68 -3.35 4.74 -5.85
CA VAL A 68 -2.46 4.99 -4.71
C VAL A 68 -1.61 3.75 -4.44
N PHE A 69 -0.29 3.91 -4.46
CA PHE A 69 0.67 2.89 -4.07
C PHE A 69 1.10 3.10 -2.62
N THR A 70 0.90 2.09 -1.77
CA THR A 70 1.03 2.21 -0.29
C THR A 70 2.24 1.48 0.28
N GLY A 71 3.42 1.79 -0.25
CA GLY A 71 4.69 1.17 0.12
C GLY A 71 4.96 -0.20 -0.50
N ASP A 72 6.23 -0.60 -0.40
CA ASP A 72 6.81 -1.84 -0.88
C ASP A 72 6.47 -2.15 -2.33
N GLN A 73 6.64 -1.16 -3.21
CA GLN A 73 6.52 -1.44 -4.63
C GLN A 73 7.74 -2.21 -5.15
N ILE A 74 8.92 -1.94 -4.57
CA ILE A 74 10.19 -2.56 -4.95
C ILE A 74 10.58 -3.62 -3.92
N ALA A 75 10.90 -4.84 -4.39
CA ALA A 75 11.63 -5.80 -3.58
C ALA A 75 13.08 -5.34 -3.42
N GLY A 76 13.35 -4.37 -2.55
CA GLY A 76 14.70 -3.79 -2.41
C GLY A 76 15.77 -4.78 -1.95
N TYR A 77 15.36 -5.91 -1.37
CA TYR A 77 16.22 -7.04 -1.04
C TYR A 77 16.50 -8.01 -2.20
N ASP A 78 15.97 -7.76 -3.41
CA ASP A 78 16.26 -8.61 -4.57
C ASP A 78 17.76 -8.67 -4.84
N SER A 79 18.25 -9.86 -5.20
CA SER A 79 19.66 -10.11 -5.51
C SER A 79 20.25 -9.20 -6.59
N ALA A 80 19.43 -8.62 -7.47
CA ALA A 80 19.86 -7.64 -8.45
C ALA A 80 20.42 -6.36 -7.82
N TYR A 81 19.99 -6.03 -6.59
CA TYR A 81 20.44 -4.86 -5.83
C TYR A 81 21.55 -5.18 -4.83
N ALA A 82 22.09 -6.41 -4.82
CA ALA A 82 23.01 -6.88 -3.78
C ALA A 82 24.26 -6.00 -3.57
N LYS A 83 24.68 -5.24 -4.58
CA LYS A 83 25.84 -4.34 -4.53
C LYS A 83 25.56 -3.04 -3.77
N THR A 84 24.32 -2.58 -3.77
CA THR A 84 23.89 -1.32 -3.13
C THR A 84 22.96 -1.57 -1.95
N PHE A 85 22.59 -2.82 -1.71
CA PHE A 85 21.62 -3.23 -0.70
C PHE A 85 21.93 -2.65 0.69
N ARG A 86 20.89 -2.11 1.33
CA ARG A 86 20.93 -1.65 2.72
C ARG A 86 19.86 -2.39 3.52
N LYS A 87 20.24 -2.99 4.65
CA LYS A 87 19.29 -3.71 5.49
C LYS A 87 18.42 -2.75 6.32
N ARG A 88 19.02 -1.64 6.78
CA ARG A 88 18.39 -0.56 7.55
C ARG A 88 18.77 0.80 6.98
N ALA A 89 17.92 1.81 7.14
CA ALA A 89 18.21 3.15 6.67
C ALA A 89 19.47 3.76 7.33
N TRP A 90 19.78 3.36 8.57
CA TRP A 90 21.01 3.78 9.29
C TRP A 90 22.24 2.92 8.97
N ASP A 91 22.13 1.91 8.10
CA ASP A 91 23.29 1.15 7.64
C ASP A 91 24.03 1.97 6.57
N TYR A 92 25.03 2.73 6.99
CA TYR A 92 25.91 3.44 6.06
C TYR A 92 26.90 2.48 5.41
N PRO A 93 27.13 2.56 4.09
CA PRO A 93 28.24 1.85 3.49
C PRO A 93 29.55 2.30 4.13
N LYS A 94 30.49 1.37 4.32
CA LYS A 94 31.85 1.71 4.76
C LYS A 94 32.43 2.75 3.80
N GLU A 95 33.17 3.74 4.29
CA GLU A 95 33.80 4.76 3.45
C GLU A 95 34.53 4.11 2.25
N GLY A 96 34.17 4.55 1.03
CA GLY A 96 34.71 4.00 -0.23
C GLY A 96 34.08 2.70 -0.75
N ALA A 97 33.05 2.15 -0.09
CA ALA A 97 32.45 0.87 -0.45
C ALA A 97 31.30 0.94 -1.47
N THR A 98 30.63 2.09 -1.63
CA THR A 98 29.56 2.23 -2.64
C THR A 98 30.10 2.98 -3.85
N ASN A 99 30.22 2.27 -4.96
CA ASN A 99 30.63 2.85 -6.23
C ASN A 99 29.46 3.64 -6.83
N ALA A 100 29.68 4.90 -7.21
CA ALA A 100 28.66 5.73 -7.87
C ALA A 100 28.05 5.03 -9.10
N ALA A 101 28.87 4.27 -9.85
CA ALA A 101 28.39 3.49 -10.99
C ALA A 101 27.44 2.34 -10.60
N GLU A 102 27.58 1.77 -9.39
CA GLU A 102 26.66 0.75 -8.88
C GLU A 102 25.33 1.36 -8.47
N LEU A 103 25.34 2.56 -7.86
CA LEU A 103 24.11 3.31 -7.58
C LEU A 103 23.40 3.73 -8.87
N ASP A 104 24.14 4.19 -9.88
CA ASP A 104 23.55 4.54 -11.19
C ASP A 104 22.90 3.32 -11.84
N HIS A 105 23.56 2.17 -11.80
CA HIS A 105 22.98 0.92 -12.27
C HIS A 105 21.72 0.52 -11.49
N THR A 106 21.73 0.68 -10.16
CA THR A 106 20.54 0.45 -9.32
C THR A 106 19.39 1.39 -9.71
N ARG A 107 19.66 2.68 -9.96
CA ARG A 107 18.65 3.63 -10.45
C ARG A 107 18.06 3.18 -11.79
N GLU A 108 18.87 2.66 -12.71
CA GLU A 108 18.38 2.11 -13.99
C GLU A 108 17.46 0.90 -13.78
N LEU A 109 17.85 -0.03 -12.91
CA LEU A 109 17.06 -1.22 -12.58
C LEU A 109 15.72 -0.84 -11.93
N VAL A 110 15.75 0.05 -10.93
CA VAL A 110 14.55 0.55 -10.23
C VAL A 110 13.62 1.26 -11.22
N ARG A 111 14.15 2.17 -12.06
CA ARG A 111 13.37 2.82 -13.12
C ARG A 111 12.76 1.82 -14.09
N GLY A 112 13.49 0.78 -14.47
CA GLY A 112 12.99 -0.29 -15.34
C GLY A 112 11.88 -1.13 -14.67
N CYS A 113 11.99 -1.39 -13.37
CA CYS A 113 10.97 -2.05 -12.57
C CYS A 113 9.68 -1.21 -12.52
N ILE A 114 9.80 0.05 -12.09
CA ILE A 114 8.70 1.02 -11.97
C ILE A 114 7.95 1.16 -13.28
N ARG A 115 8.67 1.30 -14.41
CA ARG A 115 8.05 1.39 -15.74
C ARG A 115 7.10 0.23 -16.02
N GLN A 116 7.46 -1.01 -15.67
CA GLN A 116 6.68 -2.20 -16.02
C GLN A 116 5.30 -2.19 -15.35
N PHE A 117 5.22 -1.86 -14.06
CA PHE A 117 3.94 -1.87 -13.35
C PHE A 117 3.16 -0.54 -13.48
N LEU A 118 3.81 0.56 -13.86
CA LEU A 118 3.12 1.82 -14.18
C LEU A 118 2.59 1.86 -15.62
N GLN A 119 3.16 1.11 -16.56
CA GLN A 119 2.72 1.14 -17.96
C GLN A 119 1.20 0.94 -18.13
N PRO A 120 0.54 -0.01 -17.43
CA PRO A 120 -0.91 -0.15 -17.50
C PRO A 120 -1.70 1.12 -17.14
N LEU A 121 -1.20 1.93 -16.21
CA LEU A 121 -1.84 3.19 -15.80
C LEU A 121 -1.57 4.29 -16.83
N ILE A 122 -0.34 4.37 -17.32
CA ILE A 122 0.09 5.34 -18.34
C ILE A 122 -0.74 5.16 -19.61
N ASP A 123 -0.87 3.92 -20.11
CA ASP A 123 -1.65 3.58 -21.31
C ASP A 123 -3.14 3.96 -21.16
N ARG A 124 -3.62 4.03 -19.92
CA ARG A 124 -5.01 4.36 -19.58
C ARG A 124 -5.20 5.82 -19.15
N GLY A 125 -4.13 6.63 -19.10
CA GLY A 125 -4.17 8.00 -18.60
C GLY A 125 -4.69 8.11 -17.16
N ILE A 126 -4.26 7.20 -16.28
CA ILE A 126 -4.66 7.20 -14.86
C ILE A 126 -3.55 7.87 -14.05
N PRO A 127 -3.84 8.95 -13.29
CA PRO A 127 -2.86 9.53 -12.39
C PRO A 127 -2.62 8.62 -11.18
N PHE A 128 -1.45 8.73 -10.57
CA PHE A 128 -1.06 7.93 -9.42
C PHE A 128 -0.24 8.69 -8.40
N ALA A 129 -0.34 8.25 -7.15
CA ALA A 129 0.37 8.77 -5.99
C ALA A 129 1.10 7.62 -5.28
N VAL A 130 2.27 7.89 -4.68
CA VAL A 130 3.12 6.88 -4.04
C VAL A 130 3.57 7.32 -2.65
N THR A 131 3.49 6.40 -1.69
CA THR A 131 4.26 6.42 -0.44
C THR A 131 5.13 5.14 -0.34
N TYR A 132 6.02 5.11 0.64
CA TYR A 132 7.09 4.12 0.76
C TYR A 132 6.86 3.15 1.92
N GLY A 133 7.45 1.98 1.78
CA GLY A 133 7.47 0.93 2.78
C GLY A 133 8.89 0.56 3.21
N ASN A 134 8.97 -0.39 4.14
CA ASN A 134 10.22 -0.77 4.77
C ASN A 134 11.17 -1.58 3.85
N HIS A 135 10.72 -2.00 2.66
CA HIS A 135 11.55 -2.72 1.69
C HIS A 135 11.98 -1.85 0.49
N ASP A 136 11.33 -0.73 0.21
CA ASP A 136 11.64 0.09 -0.98
C ASP A 136 13.08 0.62 -0.97
N PHE A 137 13.50 1.23 0.15
CA PHE A 137 14.84 1.83 0.28
C PHE A 137 15.97 0.78 0.25
N GLN A 138 15.64 -0.49 0.50
CA GLN A 138 16.64 -1.53 0.68
C GLN A 138 17.43 -1.80 -0.60
N CYS A 139 16.94 -1.37 -1.77
CA CYS A 139 17.72 -1.40 -3.02
C CYS A 139 18.97 -0.52 -2.95
N GLY A 140 19.07 0.40 -1.98
CA GLY A 140 20.20 1.29 -1.76
C GLY A 140 19.93 2.75 -2.09
N LEU A 141 18.73 3.06 -2.59
CA LEU A 141 18.24 4.42 -2.84
C LEU A 141 17.36 4.87 -1.67
N ASP A 142 17.48 6.12 -1.25
CA ASP A 142 16.55 6.67 -0.24
C ASP A 142 15.20 7.07 -0.83
N ASN A 143 14.24 7.42 0.04
CA ASN A 143 12.89 7.80 -0.39
C ASN A 143 12.89 9.04 -1.29
N ALA A 144 13.81 9.99 -1.12
CA ALA A 144 13.89 11.17 -1.99
C ALA A 144 14.35 10.81 -3.42
N GLU A 145 15.31 9.88 -3.53
CA GLU A 145 15.77 9.35 -4.82
C GLU A 145 14.68 8.53 -5.52
N LEU A 146 13.96 7.67 -4.78
CA LEU A 146 12.82 6.92 -5.32
C LEU A 146 11.69 7.84 -5.78
N ASP A 147 11.36 8.85 -4.97
CA ASP A 147 10.35 9.87 -5.27
C ASP A 147 10.70 10.69 -6.52
N ALA A 148 11.99 10.99 -6.71
CA ALA A 148 12.48 11.60 -7.94
C ALA A 148 12.27 10.69 -9.17
N ILE A 149 12.56 9.39 -9.05
CA ILE A 149 12.35 8.43 -10.15
C ILE A 149 10.85 8.31 -10.49
N TYR A 150 9.96 8.20 -9.50
CA TYR A 150 8.52 8.11 -9.74
C TYR A 150 7.97 9.33 -10.49
N ARG A 151 8.46 10.54 -10.16
CA ARG A 151 8.08 11.78 -10.87
C ARG A 151 8.55 11.84 -12.33
N GLU A 152 9.47 10.98 -12.76
CA GLU A 152 9.84 10.89 -14.18
C GLU A 152 8.71 10.30 -15.05
N PHE A 153 7.72 9.63 -14.44
CA PHE A 153 6.65 8.93 -15.15
C PHE A 153 5.37 9.79 -15.28
N PRO A 154 4.72 9.78 -16.45
CA PRO A 154 3.47 10.51 -16.66
C PRO A 154 2.38 10.09 -15.67
N GLY A 155 1.69 11.09 -15.11
CA GLY A 155 0.58 10.89 -14.18
C GLY A 155 0.98 10.79 -12.71
N CYS A 156 2.27 10.88 -12.37
CA CYS A 156 2.71 10.99 -10.98
C CYS A 156 2.21 12.32 -10.39
N VAL A 157 1.56 12.27 -9.23
CA VAL A 157 1.05 13.46 -8.53
C VAL A 157 1.80 13.77 -7.23
N ASN A 158 2.92 13.07 -6.98
CA ASN A 158 3.78 13.35 -5.83
C ASN A 158 4.38 14.76 -5.99
N PRO A 159 4.15 15.68 -5.04
CA PRO A 159 4.63 17.06 -5.17
C PRO A 159 6.16 17.12 -5.12
N VAL A 160 6.73 18.14 -5.75
CA VAL A 160 8.14 18.49 -5.53
C VAL A 160 8.26 19.16 -4.16
N MET A 161 9.27 18.78 -3.39
CA MET A 161 9.58 19.50 -2.14
C MET A 161 10.10 20.90 -2.46
N ALA A 162 9.53 21.92 -1.82
CA ALA A 162 10.19 23.22 -1.77
C ALA A 162 11.45 23.12 -0.88
N ALA A 163 12.40 24.03 -1.10
CA ALA A 163 13.68 24.03 -0.39
C ALA A 163 13.50 23.96 1.15
N PRO A 164 14.48 23.39 1.89
CA PRO A 164 14.44 23.17 3.35
C PRO A 164 14.20 24.41 4.22
N GLU A 165 14.06 25.60 3.65
CA GLU A 165 13.82 26.85 4.36
C GLU A 165 12.30 27.13 4.54
N GLN A 166 11.43 26.35 3.91
CA GLN A 166 9.96 26.43 4.05
C GLN A 166 9.40 25.40 5.07
N ILE A 167 10.18 25.08 6.10
CA ILE A 167 9.76 24.18 7.18
C ILE A 167 8.70 24.89 8.03
N GLY A 168 7.50 24.31 8.14
CA GLY A 168 6.42 24.78 9.02
C GLY A 168 5.23 25.43 8.33
N ALA A 169 5.26 25.60 7.01
CA ALA A 169 4.07 25.98 6.24
C ALA A 169 3.65 24.81 5.35
N ILE A 170 2.40 24.34 5.52
CA ILE A 170 1.76 23.48 4.53
C ILE A 170 1.60 24.32 3.25
N ALA A 171 2.58 24.25 2.35
CA ALA A 171 2.54 25.01 1.11
C ALA A 171 1.73 24.26 0.07
N ALA A 172 0.64 24.88 -0.38
CA ALA A 172 -0.07 24.48 -1.58
C ALA A 172 0.87 24.65 -2.79
N GLN A 173 1.11 23.57 -3.53
CA GLN A 173 1.91 23.58 -4.75
C GLN A 173 1.17 22.86 -5.87
N PRO A 174 1.45 23.16 -7.15
CA PRO A 174 0.97 22.32 -8.25
C PRO A 174 1.45 20.88 -8.06
N ALA A 175 0.53 19.92 -8.03
CA ALA A 175 0.86 18.51 -7.86
C ALA A 175 1.58 17.94 -9.10
N ASP A 176 1.22 18.44 -10.29
CA ASP A 176 1.72 17.96 -11.56
C ASP A 176 1.58 19.05 -12.65
N ALA A 177 2.38 20.12 -12.56
CA ALA A 177 2.23 21.33 -13.40
C ALA A 177 2.27 21.06 -14.93
N ASN A 178 2.81 19.90 -15.35
CA ASN A 178 2.95 19.52 -16.76
C ASN A 178 2.32 18.17 -17.12
N GLY A 179 1.63 17.48 -16.21
CA GLY A 179 1.07 16.17 -16.48
C GLY A 179 -0.46 16.13 -16.35
N LEU A 180 -0.99 14.99 -15.93
CA LEU A 180 -2.42 14.68 -16.07
C LEU A 180 -3.30 15.56 -15.18
N LEU A 181 -2.77 16.04 -14.06
CA LEU A 181 -3.51 16.86 -13.09
C LEU A 181 -2.93 18.28 -12.96
N LYS A 182 -2.79 18.97 -14.11
CA LYS A 182 -2.22 20.33 -14.21
C LYS A 182 -2.81 21.39 -13.28
N ASP A 183 -4.05 21.23 -12.84
CA ASP A 183 -4.72 22.19 -11.95
C ASP A 183 -4.87 21.67 -10.52
N GLN A 184 -4.25 20.53 -10.20
CA GLN A 184 -4.30 19.95 -8.86
C GLN A 184 -3.33 20.66 -7.93
N THR A 185 -3.84 21.01 -6.75
CA THR A 185 -3.01 21.43 -5.62
C THR A 185 -2.61 20.20 -4.80
N ALA A 186 -1.38 20.18 -4.31
CA ALA A 186 -0.89 19.25 -3.31
C ALA A 186 -0.29 20.03 -2.14
N TYR A 187 -0.41 19.47 -0.96
CA TYR A 187 0.17 19.97 0.28
C TYR A 187 1.32 19.06 0.67
N ALA A 188 2.54 19.54 0.52
CA ALA A 188 3.74 18.71 0.53
C ALA A 188 4.43 18.74 1.92
N CYS A 189 4.87 17.59 2.45
CA CYS A 189 5.60 17.53 3.72
C CYS A 189 7.04 17.03 3.54
N GLU A 190 7.19 15.79 3.08
CA GLU A 190 8.46 15.09 2.82
C GLU A 190 8.22 14.00 1.76
N PRO A 191 9.26 13.37 1.17
CA PRO A 191 9.06 12.31 0.17
C PRO A 191 8.08 11.23 0.69
N GLY A 192 7.02 10.97 -0.06
CA GLY A 192 5.97 10.00 0.34
C GLY A 192 4.92 10.53 1.33
N THR A 193 5.12 11.72 1.91
CA THR A 193 4.15 12.36 2.83
C THR A 193 3.60 13.65 2.25
N PHE A 194 2.31 13.65 1.88
CA PHE A 194 1.61 14.80 1.32
C PHE A 194 0.10 14.59 1.32
N ALA A 195 -0.65 15.66 1.07
CA ALA A 195 -2.11 15.63 1.01
C ALA A 195 -2.66 16.22 -0.29
N LEU A 196 -3.72 15.60 -0.81
CA LEU A 196 -4.41 15.94 -2.04
C LEU A 196 -5.89 16.26 -1.75
N PRO A 197 -6.33 17.52 -1.87
CA PRO A 197 -7.75 17.85 -1.77
C PRO A 197 -8.53 17.30 -2.96
N VAL A 198 -9.76 16.84 -2.71
CA VAL A 198 -10.73 16.41 -3.71
C VAL A 198 -11.91 17.37 -3.68
N ALA A 199 -12.11 18.09 -4.79
CA ALA A 199 -13.15 19.11 -4.90
C ALA A 199 -14.54 18.54 -5.21
N ASP A 200 -15.59 19.30 -4.90
CA ASP A 200 -16.94 19.02 -5.37
C ASP A 200 -17.07 19.15 -6.91
N GLU A 201 -18.21 18.73 -7.46
CA GLU A 201 -18.42 18.73 -8.91
C GLU A 201 -18.37 20.13 -9.57
N GLU A 202 -18.55 21.19 -8.76
CA GLU A 202 -18.57 22.59 -9.19
C GLU A 202 -17.26 23.35 -8.89
N ARG A 203 -16.29 22.70 -8.23
CA ARG A 203 -15.00 23.29 -7.79
C ARG A 203 -15.15 24.45 -6.80
N LYS A 204 -16.19 24.44 -5.98
CA LYS A 204 -16.46 25.50 -5.00
C LYS A 204 -15.83 25.25 -3.64
N ARG A 205 -15.63 23.98 -3.28
CA ARG A 205 -15.04 23.58 -1.99
C ARG A 205 -14.35 22.23 -2.09
N ASN A 206 -13.50 21.95 -1.11
CA ASN A 206 -13.00 20.61 -0.85
C ASN A 206 -14.11 19.79 -0.17
N VAL A 207 -14.27 18.54 -0.60
CA VAL A 207 -15.22 17.59 -0.02
C VAL A 207 -14.49 16.66 0.96
N MET A 208 -13.28 16.25 0.59
CA MET A 208 -12.40 15.40 1.38
C MET A 208 -10.94 15.59 0.97
N GLY A 209 -10.01 15.12 1.78
CA GLY A 209 -8.60 14.96 1.43
C GLY A 209 -8.19 13.50 1.28
N LEU A 210 -7.16 13.25 0.48
CA LEU A 210 -6.40 12.01 0.47
C LEU A 210 -5.01 12.32 1.00
N VAL A 211 -4.58 11.64 2.06
CA VAL A 211 -3.25 11.80 2.65
C VAL A 211 -2.44 10.57 2.34
N LEU A 212 -1.26 10.75 1.76
CA LEU A 212 -0.22 9.74 1.70
C LEU A 212 0.75 10.05 2.84
N LEU A 213 1.11 9.02 3.61
CA LEU A 213 2.01 9.14 4.75
C LEU A 213 3.14 8.13 4.60
N ASP A 214 4.38 8.58 4.70
CA ASP A 214 5.53 7.71 4.96
C ASP A 214 5.46 7.26 6.43
N SER A 215 5.07 6.00 6.64
CA SER A 215 4.91 5.42 7.97
C SER A 215 6.23 5.06 8.65
N GLY A 216 7.37 5.34 8.01
CA GLY A 216 8.69 4.90 8.43
C GLY A 216 9.00 3.46 8.01
N ASP A 217 10.16 2.95 8.45
CA ASP A 217 10.66 1.63 8.07
C ASP A 217 10.85 0.68 9.28
N TYR A 218 11.97 0.76 9.97
CA TYR A 218 12.36 -0.11 11.07
C TYR A 218 12.73 0.73 12.29
N ALA A 219 12.41 0.24 13.48
CA ALA A 219 12.86 0.87 14.71
C ALA A 219 14.25 0.37 15.11
N GLN A 220 15.10 1.25 15.66
CA GLN A 220 16.41 0.86 16.20
C GLN A 220 16.30 -0.10 17.40
N SER A 221 15.20 -0.02 18.15
CA SER A 221 14.84 -0.99 19.20
C SER A 221 14.44 -2.38 18.66
N GLY A 222 14.36 -2.52 17.34
CA GLY A 222 13.77 -3.68 16.66
C GLY A 222 12.28 -3.51 16.40
N GLY A 223 11.75 -4.27 15.45
CA GLY A 223 10.38 -4.10 14.95
C GLY A 223 10.30 -3.00 13.89
N TYR A 224 9.10 -2.46 13.70
CA TYR A 224 8.78 -1.47 12.69
C TYR A 224 8.86 -0.04 13.22
N GLY A 225 9.23 0.88 12.33
CA GLY A 225 9.36 2.30 12.61
C GLY A 225 8.02 3.02 12.67
N ALA A 226 8.05 4.31 12.99
CA ALA A 226 6.90 5.19 12.99
C ALA A 226 7.15 6.37 12.04
N PRO A 227 6.09 7.12 11.64
CA PRO A 227 6.26 8.36 10.90
C PRO A 227 7.23 9.32 11.60
N SER A 228 7.88 10.19 10.81
CA SER A 228 8.72 11.25 11.37
C SER A 228 7.90 12.23 12.21
N GLN A 229 8.52 12.95 13.15
CA GLN A 229 7.83 14.02 13.89
C GLN A 229 7.25 15.07 12.93
N ARG A 230 7.97 15.38 11.85
CA ARG A 230 7.52 16.30 10.82
C ARG A 230 6.23 15.81 10.14
N ALA A 231 6.13 14.50 9.89
CA ALA A 231 4.93 13.89 9.34
C ALA A 231 3.74 13.93 10.33
N LEU A 232 3.99 13.71 11.63
CA LEU A 232 2.95 13.85 12.66
C LEU A 232 2.46 15.30 12.78
N ASP A 233 3.37 16.27 12.80
CA ASP A 233 3.02 17.71 12.80
C ASP A 233 2.24 18.10 11.53
N PHE A 234 2.56 17.47 10.39
CA PHE A 234 1.81 17.64 9.15
C PHE A 234 0.39 17.08 9.26
N LEU A 235 0.20 15.89 9.85
CA LEU A 235 -1.13 15.33 10.08
C LEU A 235 -1.99 16.23 10.98
N ASP A 236 -1.40 16.87 11.98
CA ASP A 236 -2.13 17.83 12.83
C ASP A 236 -2.63 19.05 12.03
N ALA A 237 -1.84 19.53 11.09
CA ALA A 237 -2.13 20.76 10.34
C ALA A 237 -3.00 20.54 9.07
N VAL A 238 -3.01 19.34 8.47
CA VAL A 238 -3.78 19.02 7.24
C VAL A 238 -5.27 19.36 7.31
N PRO A 239 -6.01 19.06 8.39
CA PRO A 239 -7.46 19.34 8.46
C PRO A 239 -7.79 20.81 8.25
N SER A 240 -6.97 21.71 8.81
CA SER A 240 -7.12 23.16 8.63
C SER A 240 -6.72 23.61 7.22
N ALA A 241 -5.73 22.96 6.60
CA ALA A 241 -5.28 23.32 5.26
C ALA A 241 -6.25 22.86 4.16
N ILE A 242 -6.87 21.68 4.32
CA ILE A 242 -7.84 21.12 3.36
C ILE A 242 -9.26 21.63 3.63
N GLU A 243 -9.59 21.99 4.87
CA GLU A 243 -10.95 22.37 5.29
C GLU A 243 -12.00 21.26 5.06
N ALA A 244 -11.56 19.99 5.11
CA ALA A 244 -12.41 18.81 5.03
C ALA A 244 -11.72 17.60 5.68
N LYS A 245 -12.49 16.56 6.03
CA LYS A 245 -11.89 15.33 6.57
C LYS A 245 -11.12 14.56 5.51
N SER A 246 -10.12 13.79 5.92
CA SER A 246 -9.23 13.05 5.03
C SER A 246 -9.18 11.54 5.30
N LEU A 247 -8.82 10.79 4.25
CA LEU A 247 -8.46 9.38 4.31
C LEU A 247 -6.94 9.23 4.21
N ILE A 248 -6.32 8.51 5.14
CA ILE A 248 -4.88 8.24 5.14
C ILE A 248 -4.59 6.93 4.40
N PHE A 249 -3.54 6.94 3.58
CA PHE A 249 -2.94 5.78 2.94
C PHE A 249 -1.47 5.70 3.36
N GLN A 250 -1.09 4.57 3.95
CA GLN A 250 0.29 4.34 4.37
C GLN A 250 0.68 2.87 4.24
N HIS A 251 1.94 2.57 4.51
CA HIS A 251 2.42 1.20 4.42
C HIS A 251 2.14 0.40 5.69
N ILE A 252 2.72 0.81 6.82
CA ILE A 252 2.71 0.05 8.09
C ILE A 252 1.43 0.37 8.87
N PRO A 253 0.68 -0.64 9.37
CA PRO A 253 -0.50 -0.41 10.20
C PRO A 253 -0.13 0.14 11.59
N ILE A 254 -1.06 0.88 12.20
CA ILE A 254 -0.94 1.38 13.57
C ILE A 254 -1.44 0.33 14.59
N PRO A 255 -1.02 0.42 15.88
CA PRO A 255 -1.44 -0.53 16.91
C PRO A 255 -2.96 -0.73 17.05
N GLN A 256 -3.75 0.30 16.80
CA GLN A 256 -5.23 0.29 16.90
C GLN A 256 -5.92 -0.65 15.91
N PHE A 257 -5.21 -1.20 14.92
CA PHE A 257 -5.74 -2.31 14.13
C PHE A 257 -6.08 -3.52 14.99
N TYR A 258 -5.40 -3.71 16.14
CA TYR A 258 -5.76 -4.74 17.12
C TYR A 258 -7.10 -4.50 17.81
N ASP A 259 -7.62 -3.27 17.83
CA ASP A 259 -8.95 -2.98 18.39
C ASP A 259 -10.08 -3.58 17.54
N LEU A 260 -9.79 -3.90 16.27
CA LEU A 260 -10.70 -4.62 15.37
C LEU A 260 -10.66 -6.13 15.56
N LEU A 261 -9.85 -6.62 16.49
CA LEU A 261 -9.61 -8.04 16.73
C LEU A 261 -10.09 -8.45 18.13
N THR A 262 -10.54 -9.70 18.24
CA THR A 262 -10.90 -10.31 19.52
C THR A 262 -9.83 -11.31 19.95
N PRO A 263 -9.25 -11.17 21.16
CA PRO A 263 -8.32 -12.17 21.69
C PRO A 263 -9.07 -13.48 21.99
N VAL A 264 -8.48 -14.60 21.59
CA VAL A 264 -9.08 -15.93 21.70
C VAL A 264 -8.05 -16.99 22.13
N PRO A 265 -8.50 -18.13 22.69
CA PRO A 265 -7.62 -19.26 22.93
C PRO A 265 -6.90 -19.72 21.65
N PRO A 266 -5.63 -20.17 21.73
CA PRO A 266 -4.88 -20.66 20.56
C PRO A 266 -5.50 -21.86 19.84
N THR A 267 -6.47 -22.54 20.46
CA THR A 267 -7.22 -23.67 19.90
C THR A 267 -8.43 -23.23 19.08
N THR A 268 -8.76 -21.95 19.05
CA THR A 268 -9.87 -21.40 18.27
C THR A 268 -9.57 -21.51 16.78
N ALA A 269 -10.56 -21.93 16.00
CA ALA A 269 -10.41 -22.04 14.55
C ALA A 269 -10.02 -20.68 13.95
N TYR A 270 -9.07 -20.68 13.02
CA TYR A 270 -8.55 -19.48 12.36
C TYR A 270 -7.87 -18.46 13.29
N ALA A 271 -7.56 -18.82 14.54
CA ALA A 271 -6.83 -17.94 15.44
C ALA A 271 -5.41 -17.66 14.94
N ILE A 272 -5.10 -16.37 14.81
CA ILE A 272 -3.81 -15.87 14.34
C ILE A 272 -3.04 -15.29 15.52
N GLN A 273 -1.81 -15.74 15.74
CA GLN A 273 -0.94 -15.16 16.75
C GLN A 273 -0.65 -13.68 16.43
N GLY A 274 -0.70 -12.83 17.44
CA GLY A 274 -0.28 -11.43 17.29
C GLY A 274 1.22 -11.30 16.96
N TYR A 275 1.63 -10.08 16.63
CA TYR A 275 3.01 -9.77 16.29
C TYR A 275 3.66 -8.98 17.42
N ARG A 276 4.89 -9.36 17.79
CA ARG A 276 5.75 -8.70 18.79
C ARG A 276 5.00 -8.32 20.07
N SER A 277 4.75 -7.02 20.34
CA SER A 277 4.04 -6.55 21.55
C SER A 277 2.68 -7.24 21.78
N PHE A 278 2.10 -7.84 20.75
CA PHE A 278 0.82 -8.54 20.79
C PHE A 278 0.95 -10.08 20.68
N ASP A 279 2.16 -10.65 20.62
CA ASP A 279 2.40 -12.08 20.36
C ASP A 279 2.00 -13.03 21.49
N GLY A 280 1.75 -12.49 22.69
CA GLY A 280 1.27 -13.23 23.85
C GLY A 280 -0.18 -13.72 23.73
N SER A 281 -0.89 -13.31 22.69
CA SER A 281 -2.29 -13.70 22.42
C SER A 281 -2.49 -14.14 20.97
N CYS A 282 -3.58 -14.87 20.75
CA CYS A 282 -4.10 -15.17 19.41
C CYS A 282 -5.41 -14.42 19.20
N TYR A 283 -5.72 -14.11 17.96
CA TYR A 283 -6.80 -13.21 17.60
C TYR A 283 -7.62 -13.74 16.44
N VAL A 284 -8.88 -13.32 16.39
CA VAL A 284 -9.76 -13.39 15.22
C VAL A 284 -10.32 -12.00 14.93
N LEU A 285 -10.88 -11.77 13.75
CA LEU A 285 -11.62 -10.53 13.47
C LEU A 285 -12.81 -10.40 14.43
N ASP A 286 -13.03 -9.21 14.97
CA ASP A 286 -14.25 -8.87 15.69
C ASP A 286 -15.37 -8.58 14.66
N GLU A 287 -16.30 -9.53 14.50
CA GLU A 287 -17.43 -9.41 13.57
C GLU A 287 -18.37 -8.23 13.90
N GLY A 288 -18.35 -7.73 15.14
CA GLY A 288 -19.12 -6.55 15.55
C GLY A 288 -18.48 -5.23 15.11
N LYS A 289 -17.18 -5.24 14.78
CA LYS A 289 -16.42 -4.05 14.36
C LYS A 289 -15.96 -4.08 12.91
N THR A 290 -15.94 -5.25 12.28
CA THR A 290 -15.41 -5.46 10.93
C THR A 290 -16.50 -5.70 9.90
N LEU A 291 -16.23 -5.30 8.66
CA LEU A 291 -17.14 -5.53 7.54
C LEU A 291 -17.16 -7.02 7.15
N PRO A 292 -18.32 -7.55 6.75
CA PRO A 292 -18.44 -8.93 6.27
C PRO A 292 -17.48 -9.24 5.10
N GLY A 293 -16.97 -10.46 5.08
CA GLY A 293 -16.07 -10.94 4.02
C GLY A 293 -14.59 -10.55 4.23
N GLY A 294 -14.26 -9.83 5.29
CA GLY A 294 -12.89 -9.59 5.70
C GLY A 294 -12.19 -10.88 6.19
N TYR A 295 -10.86 -10.90 6.13
CA TYR A 295 -10.05 -12.00 6.65
C TYR A 295 -8.75 -11.54 7.31
N LEU A 296 -8.40 -12.18 8.42
CA LEU A 296 -7.12 -12.06 9.11
C LEU A 296 -6.24 -13.26 8.70
N GLY A 297 -5.18 -13.00 7.95
CA GLY A 297 -4.28 -14.02 7.42
C GLY A 297 -2.97 -14.14 8.19
N GLU A 298 -2.56 -13.09 8.88
CA GLU A 298 -1.37 -13.00 9.73
C GLU A 298 -1.50 -11.91 10.80
N GLY A 299 -0.61 -11.93 11.79
CA GLY A 299 -0.62 -10.95 12.87
C GLY A 299 -0.36 -9.55 12.31
N VAL A 300 -1.03 -8.54 12.86
CA VAL A 300 -0.86 -7.16 12.40
C VAL A 300 0.54 -6.67 12.78
N SER A 301 1.35 -6.36 11.78
CA SER A 301 2.76 -6.01 11.94
C SER A 301 2.95 -4.50 12.18
N CYS A 302 2.44 -4.01 13.30
CA CYS A 302 2.54 -2.60 13.69
C CYS A 302 3.81 -2.29 14.53
N PRO A 303 4.14 -1.01 14.76
CA PRO A 303 5.19 -0.62 15.69
C PRO A 303 4.90 -1.07 17.13
N ASP A 304 5.95 -1.35 17.89
CA ASP A 304 5.83 -1.80 19.29
C ASP A 304 5.34 -0.68 20.23
N VAL A 305 5.59 0.57 19.85
CA VAL A 305 5.23 1.78 20.60
C VAL A 305 4.30 2.62 19.73
N ASP A 306 3.14 2.98 20.28
CA ASP A 306 2.23 3.92 19.65
C ASP A 306 2.86 5.33 19.61
N CYS A 307 2.94 5.89 18.41
CA CYS A 307 3.51 7.21 18.17
C CYS A 307 2.51 8.36 18.34
N GLY A 308 1.23 8.05 18.63
CA GLY A 308 0.17 9.05 18.78
C GLY A 308 -0.52 9.43 17.47
N GLU A 309 -0.23 8.74 16.37
CA GLU A 309 -0.86 9.00 15.06
C GLU A 309 -2.39 8.90 15.16
N PHE A 310 -2.92 7.83 15.77
CA PHE A 310 -4.36 7.67 15.98
C PHE A 310 -4.95 8.77 16.87
N HIS A 311 -4.19 9.23 17.87
CA HIS A 311 -4.61 10.32 18.73
C HIS A 311 -4.76 11.63 17.95
N ILE A 312 -3.81 11.96 17.06
CA ILE A 312 -3.92 13.12 16.16
C ILE A 312 -5.17 13.02 15.29
N MET A 313 -5.43 11.83 14.72
CA MET A 313 -6.62 11.60 13.90
C MET A 313 -7.92 11.90 14.66
N LYS A 314 -7.96 11.55 15.95
CA LYS A 314 -9.10 11.71 16.84
C LYS A 314 -9.27 13.15 17.35
N GLU A 315 -8.20 13.76 17.85
CA GLU A 315 -8.24 15.10 18.46
C GLU A 315 -8.57 16.18 17.44
N THR A 316 -8.06 16.06 16.21
CA THR A 316 -8.33 17.03 15.14
C THR A 316 -9.74 16.91 14.56
N ASP A 317 -10.43 15.78 14.81
CA ASP A 317 -11.65 15.35 14.09
C ASP A 317 -11.52 15.44 12.55
N GLY A 318 -10.29 15.44 12.04
CA GLY A 318 -9.96 15.74 10.66
C GLY A 318 -9.85 14.52 9.75
N TYR A 319 -10.07 13.33 10.29
CA TYR A 319 -9.83 12.08 9.60
C TYR A 319 -11.00 11.12 9.78
N PHE A 320 -11.26 10.32 8.75
CA PHE A 320 -12.32 9.29 8.80
C PHE A 320 -11.79 7.88 8.55
N GLY A 321 -10.53 7.73 8.16
CA GLY A 321 -9.92 6.41 8.09
C GLY A 321 -8.42 6.40 7.75
N LEU A 322 -7.86 5.20 7.86
CA LEU A 322 -6.48 4.86 7.52
C LEU A 322 -6.45 3.47 6.87
N PHE A 323 -5.81 3.37 5.71
CA PHE A 323 -5.62 2.11 4.99
C PHE A 323 -4.14 1.79 4.81
N ALA A 324 -3.77 0.60 5.27
CA ALA A 324 -2.40 0.09 5.29
C ALA A 324 -2.20 -1.08 4.31
N GLY A 325 -0.96 -1.26 3.86
CA GLY A 325 -0.47 -2.46 3.20
C GLY A 325 0.28 -3.34 4.20
N HIS A 326 1.50 -3.75 3.85
CA HIS A 326 2.52 -4.36 4.71
C HIS A 326 2.23 -5.79 5.16
N ASP A 327 1.05 -6.04 5.73
CA ASP A 327 0.56 -7.37 6.04
C ASP A 327 -0.11 -7.98 4.80
N HIS A 328 0.69 -8.64 3.98
CA HIS A 328 0.30 -9.16 2.68
C HIS A 328 -0.95 -10.05 2.68
N ARG A 329 -1.19 -10.79 3.77
CA ARG A 329 -2.28 -11.77 3.90
C ARG A 329 -3.52 -11.21 4.59
N ASN A 330 -3.51 -9.95 5.01
CA ASN A 330 -4.64 -9.32 5.67
C ASN A 330 -5.52 -8.59 4.66
N GLY A 331 -6.83 -8.78 4.79
CA GLY A 331 -7.81 -8.22 3.87
C GLY A 331 -9.11 -7.93 4.59
N PHE A 332 -9.10 -6.93 5.47
CA PHE A 332 -10.26 -6.57 6.28
C PHE A 332 -10.42 -5.05 6.38
N VAL A 333 -11.61 -4.62 6.75
CA VAL A 333 -11.93 -3.22 7.08
C VAL A 333 -12.82 -3.26 8.31
N GLY A 334 -12.57 -2.38 9.26
CA GLY A 334 -13.43 -2.21 10.42
C GLY A 334 -13.45 -0.77 10.89
N THR A 335 -14.20 -0.52 11.94
CA THR A 335 -14.29 0.80 12.56
C THR A 335 -14.04 0.68 14.05
N THR A 336 -13.12 1.50 14.55
CA THR A 336 -12.89 1.68 15.98
C THR A 336 -12.92 3.16 16.27
N GLU A 337 -13.63 3.55 17.34
CA GLU A 337 -13.76 4.94 17.76
C GLU A 337 -14.16 5.93 16.65
N GLY A 338 -14.97 5.50 15.68
CA GLY A 338 -15.41 6.34 14.56
C GLY A 338 -14.38 6.54 13.45
N ILE A 339 -13.25 5.85 13.48
CA ILE A 339 -12.22 5.84 12.44
C ILE A 339 -12.24 4.48 11.73
N MET A 340 -12.30 4.50 10.40
CA MET A 340 -12.21 3.31 9.57
C MET A 340 -10.75 2.86 9.44
N LEU A 341 -10.43 1.64 9.84
CA LEU A 341 -9.10 1.04 9.64
C LEU A 341 -9.20 -0.14 8.66
N GLY A 342 -8.31 -0.19 7.68
CA GLY A 342 -8.33 -1.25 6.67
C GLY A 342 -6.96 -1.77 6.29
N ALA A 343 -6.84 -3.10 6.23
CA ALA A 343 -5.66 -3.79 5.71
C ALA A 343 -5.92 -4.24 4.27
N THR A 344 -5.00 -3.94 3.38
CA THR A 344 -5.06 -4.31 1.96
C THR A 344 -4.03 -5.39 1.67
N PRO A 345 -4.43 -6.53 1.10
CA PRO A 345 -3.49 -7.59 0.79
C PRO A 345 -2.57 -7.16 -0.35
N THR A 346 -1.45 -7.84 -0.47
CA THR A 346 -0.50 -7.64 -1.57
C THR A 346 -1.16 -7.87 -2.94
N CYS A 347 -0.86 -6.94 -3.86
CA CYS A 347 -1.17 -7.05 -5.28
C CYS A 347 -0.03 -7.74 -6.08
N GLY A 348 1.15 -7.88 -5.46
CA GLY A 348 2.34 -8.49 -6.03
C GLY A 348 2.32 -10.02 -6.08
N PHE A 349 3.19 -10.58 -6.93
CA PHE A 349 3.36 -12.04 -7.09
C PHE A 349 4.80 -12.52 -6.83
N GLY A 350 5.77 -11.62 -6.64
CA GLY A 350 7.16 -11.91 -6.29
C GLY A 350 7.40 -12.02 -4.79
N ALA A 351 6.42 -11.62 -3.97
CA ALA A 351 6.46 -11.71 -2.53
C ALA A 351 5.54 -12.80 -1.95
N TYR A 352 5.73 -13.11 -0.67
CA TYR A 352 4.80 -13.96 0.08
C TYR A 352 3.42 -13.30 0.13
N GLY A 353 2.38 -14.05 0.49
CA GLY A 353 1.04 -13.48 0.58
C GLY A 353 -0.05 -14.54 0.51
N PRO A 354 -1.30 -14.16 0.20
CA PRO A 354 -2.39 -15.10 0.11
C PRO A 354 -2.20 -16.02 -1.11
N VAL A 355 -3.08 -17.02 -1.22
CA VAL A 355 -3.12 -17.86 -2.42
C VAL A 355 -3.29 -16.97 -3.66
N PRO A 356 -2.73 -17.34 -4.83
CA PRO A 356 -2.70 -16.48 -6.02
C PRO A 356 -4.02 -15.85 -6.42
N SER A 357 -5.13 -16.59 -6.30
CA SER A 357 -6.47 -16.10 -6.62
C SER A 357 -6.96 -15.00 -5.69
N LYS A 358 -6.36 -14.86 -4.51
CA LYS A 358 -6.69 -13.88 -3.47
C LYS A 358 -5.71 -12.70 -3.40
N ARG A 359 -4.72 -12.63 -4.30
CA ARG A 359 -3.96 -11.39 -4.54
C ARG A 359 -4.92 -10.34 -5.08
N ALA A 360 -4.88 -9.11 -4.59
CA ALA A 360 -5.93 -8.14 -4.90
C ALA A 360 -5.45 -6.69 -4.91
N ALA A 361 -6.20 -5.86 -5.61
CA ALA A 361 -6.22 -4.40 -5.40
C ALA A 361 -7.43 -4.04 -4.54
N ARG A 362 -7.42 -2.89 -3.84
CA ARG A 362 -8.61 -2.40 -3.12
C ARG A 362 -9.22 -1.19 -3.81
N LEU A 363 -10.48 -1.31 -4.21
CA LEU A 363 -11.28 -0.22 -4.76
C LEU A 363 -12.00 0.52 -3.64
N PHE A 364 -12.00 1.85 -3.73
CA PHE A 364 -12.81 2.77 -2.95
C PHE A 364 -13.73 3.53 -3.90
N GLU A 365 -15.04 3.44 -3.68
CA GLU A 365 -16.02 4.28 -4.37
C GLU A 365 -16.66 5.22 -3.35
N PHE A 366 -16.41 6.51 -3.54
CA PHE A 366 -16.96 7.60 -2.74
C PHE A 366 -18.25 8.12 -3.38
N ASP A 367 -19.17 8.57 -2.55
CA ASP A 367 -20.38 9.30 -2.94
C ASP A 367 -20.39 10.64 -2.23
N ILE A 368 -20.56 11.74 -2.96
CA ILE A 368 -20.48 13.09 -2.38
C ILE A 368 -21.49 13.35 -1.27
N ARG A 369 -22.59 12.58 -1.21
CA ARG A 369 -23.59 12.69 -0.14
C ARG A 369 -23.13 12.06 1.17
N HIS A 370 -22.21 11.10 1.10
CA HIS A 370 -21.61 10.39 2.24
C HIS A 370 -20.10 10.24 2.00
N PRO A 371 -19.35 11.35 1.89
CA PRO A 371 -17.98 11.33 1.38
C PRO A 371 -16.99 10.65 2.32
N TYR A 372 -17.38 10.46 3.59
CA TYR A 372 -16.55 9.85 4.63
C TYR A 372 -16.89 8.39 4.90
N GLU A 373 -17.83 7.82 4.12
CA GLU A 373 -18.27 6.42 4.23
C GLU A 373 -18.11 5.71 2.87
N PRO A 374 -16.87 5.57 2.35
CA PRO A 374 -16.66 4.95 1.05
C PRO A 374 -17.09 3.48 1.07
N ARG A 375 -17.64 3.03 -0.06
CA ARG A 375 -17.77 1.60 -0.33
C ARG A 375 -16.40 1.08 -0.72
N THR A 376 -15.93 0.03 -0.05
CA THR A 376 -14.65 -0.60 -0.38
C THR A 376 -14.83 -2.04 -0.82
N GLN A 377 -13.98 -2.51 -1.74
CA GLN A 377 -14.01 -3.87 -2.27
C GLN A 377 -12.59 -4.34 -2.63
N LEU A 378 -12.29 -5.61 -2.36
CA LEU A 378 -11.12 -6.26 -2.93
C LEU A 378 -11.43 -6.75 -4.34
N LEU A 379 -10.60 -6.33 -5.30
CA LEU A 379 -10.60 -6.82 -6.67
C LEU A 379 -9.60 -7.98 -6.76
N GLU A 380 -10.08 -9.17 -6.44
CA GLU A 380 -9.24 -10.36 -6.35
C GLU A 380 -8.88 -10.92 -7.73
N PHE A 381 -7.62 -11.32 -7.90
CA PHE A 381 -7.09 -11.88 -9.15
C PHE A 381 -7.95 -13.01 -9.72
N GLY A 382 -8.43 -13.91 -8.85
CA GLY A 382 -9.27 -15.04 -9.26
C GLY A 382 -10.57 -14.61 -9.94
N ASP A 383 -11.11 -13.47 -9.53
CA ASP A 383 -12.40 -12.97 -9.99
C ASP A 383 -12.27 -12.06 -11.22
N ILE A 384 -11.24 -11.20 -11.25
CA ILE A 384 -11.08 -10.21 -12.33
C ILE A 384 -10.10 -10.63 -13.42
N VAL A 385 -9.23 -11.62 -13.17
CA VAL A 385 -8.24 -12.12 -14.16
C VAL A 385 -8.43 -13.61 -14.48
N GLY A 386 -8.82 -14.41 -13.49
CA GLY A 386 -9.00 -15.86 -13.62
C GLY A 386 -7.79 -16.65 -13.10
N LYS A 387 -7.20 -17.52 -13.93
CA LYS A 387 -6.14 -18.44 -13.47
C LYS A 387 -4.73 -17.81 -13.58
N PRO A 388 -3.89 -17.95 -12.53
CA PRO A 388 -2.52 -17.44 -12.55
C PRO A 388 -1.67 -18.23 -13.54
N SER A 389 -0.69 -17.55 -14.13
CA SER A 389 0.29 -18.15 -15.05
C SER A 389 1.53 -18.69 -14.33
N SER A 390 1.77 -18.25 -13.09
CA SER A 390 2.89 -18.70 -12.26
C SER A 390 2.90 -20.22 -12.01
N ARG A 391 4.09 -20.83 -12.05
CA ARG A 391 4.28 -22.29 -11.86
C ARG A 391 3.81 -22.70 -10.47
N LYS A 392 2.79 -23.57 -10.41
CA LYS A 392 2.08 -24.03 -9.19
C LYS A 392 2.97 -24.29 -7.96
N VAL A 393 4.21 -24.76 -8.13
CA VAL A 393 5.13 -25.08 -7.02
C VAL A 393 5.75 -23.83 -6.39
N TYR A 394 6.19 -22.85 -7.20
CA TYR A 394 6.79 -21.61 -6.70
C TYR A 394 5.75 -20.77 -5.94
N THR A 395 4.54 -20.66 -6.51
CA THR A 395 3.46 -19.91 -5.89
C THR A 395 2.89 -20.60 -4.66
N PHE A 396 2.89 -21.95 -4.61
CA PHE A 396 2.54 -22.68 -3.39
C PHE A 396 3.53 -22.41 -2.26
N ALA A 397 4.83 -22.40 -2.55
CA ALA A 397 5.87 -22.07 -1.57
C ALA A 397 5.67 -20.65 -1.02
N MET A 398 5.52 -19.63 -1.88
CA MET A 398 5.33 -18.25 -1.42
C MET A 398 4.06 -18.03 -0.59
N SER A 399 2.98 -18.77 -0.87
CA SER A 399 1.75 -18.69 -0.06
C SER A 399 1.83 -19.42 1.28
N HIS A 400 2.77 -20.36 1.47
CA HIS A 400 2.82 -21.24 2.66
C HIS A 400 4.16 -21.20 3.40
N VAL A 401 5.14 -20.41 2.96
CA VAL A 401 6.38 -20.18 3.70
C VAL A 401 6.03 -19.37 4.96
N PRO A 402 6.36 -19.88 6.16
CA PRO A 402 6.30 -19.10 7.39
C PRO A 402 7.36 -18.00 7.33
N THR A 403 6.96 -16.75 7.57
CA THR A 403 7.87 -15.60 7.63
C THR A 403 8.40 -15.36 9.04
N ASN A 404 7.71 -15.91 10.05
CA ASN A 404 8.16 -15.97 11.44
C ASN A 404 7.69 -17.28 12.13
N PRO A 405 8.16 -17.60 13.35
CA PRO A 405 7.74 -18.82 14.08
C PRO A 405 6.24 -18.89 14.36
N GLY A 406 5.58 -17.75 14.55
CA GLY A 406 4.13 -17.68 14.77
C GLY A 406 3.32 -18.11 13.55
N ASP A 407 3.80 -17.81 12.33
CA ASP A 407 3.13 -18.20 11.09
C ASP A 407 3.07 -19.71 10.89
N ALA A 408 4.12 -20.43 11.29
CA ALA A 408 4.14 -21.89 11.24
C ALA A 408 3.05 -22.47 12.16
N TRP A 409 2.84 -21.84 13.32
CA TRP A 409 1.81 -22.23 14.26
C TRP A 409 0.40 -21.84 13.79
N ASN A 410 0.26 -20.69 13.13
CA ASN A 410 -0.99 -20.23 12.52
C ASN A 410 -1.48 -21.19 11.43
N LEU A 411 -0.57 -21.70 10.58
CA LEU A 411 -0.88 -22.68 9.54
C LEU A 411 -1.44 -23.99 10.12
N MET A 412 -0.96 -24.43 11.29
CA MET A 412 -1.47 -25.64 11.96
C MET A 412 -2.89 -25.50 12.52
N ARG A 413 -3.38 -24.26 12.71
CA ARG A 413 -4.70 -23.96 13.29
C ARG A 413 -5.82 -23.83 12.24
N LYS A 414 -5.50 -23.87 10.94
CA LYS A 414 -6.50 -23.85 9.87
C LYS A 414 -7.08 -25.28 9.68
N PRO A 415 -8.41 -25.49 9.81
CA PRO A 415 -8.99 -26.82 9.64
C PRO A 415 -8.90 -27.31 8.17
N GLY A 416 -8.48 -28.56 7.95
CA GLY A 416 -8.45 -29.24 6.63
C GLY A 416 -7.17 -30.03 6.32
N THR A 417 -7.11 -30.69 5.15
CA THR A 417 -5.95 -31.49 4.66
C THR A 417 -4.64 -30.69 4.51
N LEU A 418 -4.74 -29.36 4.53
CA LEU A 418 -3.62 -28.42 4.56
C LEU A 418 -2.83 -28.46 5.87
N ALA A 419 -3.47 -28.73 7.02
CA ALA A 419 -2.77 -28.86 8.30
C ALA A 419 -1.76 -30.03 8.29
N THR A 420 -2.09 -31.12 7.60
CA THR A 420 -1.25 -32.31 7.48
C THR A 420 -0.05 -32.07 6.55
N LEU A 421 -0.25 -31.34 5.45
CA LEU A 421 0.83 -30.97 4.52
C LEU A 421 1.72 -29.86 5.08
N ALA A 422 1.16 -28.87 5.80
CA ALA A 422 1.92 -27.83 6.48
C ALA A 422 2.75 -28.40 7.64
N ALA A 423 2.20 -29.33 8.42
CA ALA A 423 2.96 -30.06 9.44
C ALA A 423 4.09 -30.90 8.82
N ALA A 424 3.84 -31.57 7.69
CA ALA A 424 4.87 -32.33 6.97
C ALA A 424 5.98 -31.44 6.38
N PHE A 425 5.62 -30.27 5.84
CA PHE A 425 6.59 -29.31 5.28
C PHE A 425 7.40 -28.60 6.37
N ALA A 426 6.77 -28.16 7.46
CA ALA A 426 7.45 -27.58 8.62
C ALA A 426 8.42 -28.60 9.26
N ALA A 427 8.03 -29.88 9.36
CA ALA A 427 8.92 -30.95 9.81
C ALA A 427 10.10 -31.21 8.85
N ALA A 428 9.89 -31.09 7.53
CA ALA A 428 10.95 -31.22 6.52
C ALA A 428 11.97 -30.05 6.60
N VAL A 429 11.50 -28.83 6.83
CA VAL A 429 12.40 -27.66 7.00
C VAL A 429 13.17 -27.73 8.31
N ALA A 430 12.54 -28.15 9.41
CA ALA A 430 13.22 -28.36 10.70
C ALA A 430 14.30 -29.46 10.65
N SER A 431 14.10 -30.50 9.84
CA SER A 431 15.09 -31.56 9.62
C SER A 431 16.23 -31.16 8.69
N LEU A 432 16.01 -30.21 7.78
CA LEU A 432 17.07 -29.60 6.97
C LEU A 432 17.92 -28.58 7.76
N GLY A 433 17.34 -27.90 8.75
CA GLY A 433 18.06 -26.95 9.62
C GLY A 433 19.02 -27.59 10.65
N PHE A 434 18.85 -28.87 10.96
CA PHE A 434 19.66 -29.58 11.96
C PHE A 434 20.83 -30.42 11.39
N THR A 435 21.08 -30.37 10.08
CA THR A 435 22.18 -31.11 9.45
C THR A 435 23.28 -30.21 8.86
N GLY A 436 23.50 -29.03 9.46
CA GLY A 436 24.74 -28.26 9.29
C GLY A 436 25.81 -28.72 10.26
N LYS A 437 26.62 -29.70 9.84
CA LYS A 437 27.69 -30.33 10.64
C LYS A 437 28.66 -29.31 11.27
N ARG A 438 28.89 -29.47 12.57
CA ARG A 438 30.19 -29.22 13.21
C ARG A 438 31.29 -29.89 12.38
N LYS A 439 32.20 -29.10 11.83
CA LYS A 439 33.65 -29.34 11.85
C LYS A 439 34.39 -28.05 11.55
#